data_AF-A0A090TKS5-F1
#
_entry.id   AF-A0A090TKS5-F1
#
_cell.length_a   1.000
_cell.length_b   1.000
_cell.length_c   1.000
_cell.angle_alpha   90.00
_cell.angle_beta   90.00
_cell.angle_gamma   90.00
#
_symmetry.space_group_name_H-M   'P 1'
#
loop_
_entity.id
_entity.type
_entity.pdbx_description
1 polymer ?
#
loop_
_entity_poly.entity_id
_entity_poly.type
_entity_poly.pdbx_seq_one_letter_code
_entity_poly.pdbx_strand_id
1 'polypeptide(L)' 'MSVKVENLGDRPVQIGSHYHFFEVNNALSFDRELTRGFRLNIPAGTATRFEPGQSRTVELVAFAGKREVYGFQGKVMGTL' A
#
# COMPACT_ATOMS: atom_id res chain seq x y z
N MET A 1 -3.01 6.83 -9.49
CA MET A 1 -4.44 6.66 -9.09
C MET A 1 -4.60 7.10 -7.65
N SER A 2 -5.82 7.39 -7.19
CA SER A 2 -6.06 7.80 -5.81
C SER A 2 -7.04 6.85 -5.12
N VAL A 3 -6.74 6.46 -3.88
CA VAL A 3 -7.55 5.52 -3.10
C VAL A 3 -7.74 6.07 -1.69
N LYS A 4 -8.97 6.01 -1.17
CA LYS A 4 -9.29 6.33 0.21
C LYS A 4 -8.95 5.14 1.10
N VAL A 5 -8.18 5.38 2.15
CA VAL A 5 -7.65 4.36 3.05
C VAL A 5 -7.98 4.74 4.48
N GLU A 6 -8.49 3.80 5.26
CA GLU A 6 -8.84 3.98 6.65
C GLU A 6 -8.16 2.94 7.54
N ASN A 7 -7.59 3.35 8.66
CA ASN A 7 -7.04 2.41 9.65
C ASN A 7 -8.10 2.02 10.66
N LEU A 8 -8.62 0.79 10.53
CA LEU A 8 -9.58 0.20 11.47
C LEU A 8 -8.91 -0.45 12.69
N GLY A 9 -7.58 -0.46 12.73
CA GLY A 9 -6.80 -0.99 13.84
C GLY A 9 -6.71 -0.03 15.02
N ASP A 10 -6.30 -0.57 16.16
CA ASP A 10 -6.04 0.14 17.42
C ASP A 10 -4.61 0.68 17.54
N ARG A 11 -3.76 0.37 16.57
CA ARG A 11 -2.34 0.75 16.53
C ARG A 11 -2.00 1.53 15.26
N PRO A 12 -1.04 2.46 15.33
CA PRO A 12 -0.61 3.21 14.15
C PRO A 12 0.08 2.30 13.13
N VAL A 13 -0.14 2.58 11.86
CA VAL A 13 0.48 1.88 10.72
C VAL A 13 1.24 2.88 9.87
N GLN A 14 2.47 2.53 9.48
CA GLN A 14 3.31 3.36 8.60
C GLN A 14 3.78 2.54 7.41
N ILE A 15 3.59 3.08 6.20
CA ILE A 15 3.87 2.40 4.94
C ILE A 15 4.94 3.18 4.17
N GLY A 16 6.02 2.50 3.81
CA GLY A 16 7.11 3.09 3.02
C GLY A 16 6.78 3.25 1.54
N SER A 17 7.50 4.15 0.88
CA SER A 17 7.33 4.53 -0.54
C SER A 17 7.30 3.38 -1.56
N HIS A 18 7.98 2.25 -1.28
CA HIS A 18 8.14 1.13 -2.22
C HIS A 18 7.47 -0.17 -1.76
N TYR A 19 6.71 -0.13 -0.67
CA TYR A 19 5.96 -1.30 -0.24
C TYR A 19 4.80 -1.57 -1.21
N HIS A 20 4.54 -2.84 -1.54
CA HIS A 20 3.42 -3.21 -2.41
C HIS A 20 2.10 -2.91 -1.69
N PHE A 21 1.39 -1.88 -2.16
CA PHE A 21 0.28 -1.29 -1.41
C PHE A 21 -0.88 -2.28 -1.18
N PHE A 22 -1.12 -3.19 -2.14
CA PHE A 22 -2.06 -4.30 -2.01
C PHE A 22 -1.85 -5.17 -0.76
N GLU A 23 -0.60 -5.34 -0.34
CA GLU A 23 -0.18 -6.25 0.72
C GLU A 23 0.09 -5.54 2.05
N VAL A 24 -0.29 -4.27 2.19
CA VAL A 24 -0.15 -3.56 3.48
C VAL A 24 -1.02 -4.19 4.55
N ASN A 25 -0.77 -3.82 5.81
CA ASN A 25 -1.46 -4.32 7.00
C ASN A 25 -2.98 -4.49 6.77
N ASN A 26 -3.53 -5.64 7.17
CA ASN A 26 -4.93 -6.00 6.99
C ASN A 26 -5.89 -5.09 7.79
N ALA A 27 -5.41 -4.39 8.81
CA ALA A 27 -6.17 -3.37 9.53
C ALA A 27 -6.50 -2.13 8.68
N LEU A 28 -5.82 -1.93 7.56
CA LEU A 28 -6.14 -0.86 6.62
C LEU A 28 -7.26 -1.32 5.66
N SER A 29 -8.36 -0.56 5.67
CA SER A 29 -9.53 -0.75 4.83
C SER A 29 -9.47 0.18 3.62
N PHE A 30 -9.55 -0.41 2.43
CA PHE A 30 -9.58 0.24 1.13
C PHE A 30 -9.89 -0.81 0.04
N ASP A 31 -10.14 -0.38 -1.19
CA ASP A 31 -10.29 -1.29 -2.33
C ASP A 31 -8.93 -1.90 -2.71
N ARG A 32 -8.69 -3.14 -2.23
CA ARG A 32 -7.39 -3.80 -2.42
C ARG A 32 -7.14 -4.16 -3.87
N GLU A 33 -8.11 -4.74 -4.56
CA GLU A 33 -7.92 -5.23 -5.93
C GLU A 33 -7.45 -4.13 -6.88
N LEU A 34 -7.96 -2.91 -6.73
CA LEU A 34 -7.49 -1.75 -7.51
C LEU A 34 -6.01 -1.39 -7.29
N THR A 35 -5.43 -1.77 -6.16
CA THR A 35 -4.06 -1.41 -5.77
C THR A 35 -3.01 -2.47 -6.10
N ARG A 36 -3.43 -3.59 -6.71
CA ARG A 36 -2.52 -4.67 -7.11
C ARG A 36 -1.50 -4.14 -8.13
N GLY A 37 -0.23 -4.26 -7.78
CA GLY A 37 0.90 -3.78 -8.58
C GLY A 37 1.23 -2.30 -8.41
N PHE A 38 0.75 -1.66 -7.35
CA PHE A 38 1.00 -0.26 -7.05
C PHE A 38 1.77 -0.05 -5.74
N ARG A 39 2.43 1.10 -5.64
CA ARG A 39 3.11 1.62 -4.45
C ARG A 39 2.73 3.08 -4.22
N LEU A 40 3.05 3.66 -3.06
CA LEU A 40 2.79 5.07 -2.77
C LEU A 40 3.55 5.98 -3.75
N ASN A 41 2.85 6.97 -4.31
CA ASN A 41 3.44 8.02 -5.14
C ASN A 41 4.03 9.15 -4.26
N ILE A 42 5.09 8.82 -3.52
CA ILE A 42 5.79 9.75 -2.62
C ILE A 42 7.31 9.66 -2.83
N PRO A 43 8.10 10.64 -2.37
CA PRO A 43 9.55 10.61 -2.50
C PRO A 43 10.17 9.31 -1.95
N ALA A 44 11.19 8.79 -2.63
CA ALA A 44 11.86 7.55 -2.23
C ALA A 44 12.40 7.63 -0.80
N GLY A 45 12.30 6.54 -0.05
CA GLY A 45 12.72 6.47 1.36
C GLY A 45 11.73 7.08 2.37
N THR A 46 10.75 7.87 1.92
CA THR A 46 9.71 8.41 2.82
C THR A 46 8.57 7.42 3.05
N ALA A 47 7.67 7.76 3.99
CA ALA A 47 6.55 6.92 4.38
C ALA A 47 5.28 7.74 4.67
N THR A 48 4.12 7.11 4.52
CA THR A 48 2.83 7.67 4.95
C THR A 48 2.37 6.93 6.20
N ARG A 49 1.93 7.69 7.20
CA ARG A 49 1.46 7.19 8.50
C ARG A 49 -0.06 7.34 8.63
N PHE A 50 -0.69 6.32 9.22
CA PHE A 50 -2.10 6.25 9.54
C PHE A 50 -2.27 5.97 11.04
N GLU A 51 -2.81 6.93 11.77
CA GLU A 51 -3.22 6.75 13.17
C GLU A 51 -4.48 5.87 13.27
N PRO A 52 -4.79 5.26 14.44
CA PRO A 52 -6.04 4.54 14.65
C PRO A 52 -7.28 5.39 14.29
N GLY A 53 -8.20 4.84 13.49
CA GLY A 53 -9.39 5.53 13.01
C GLY A 53 -9.14 6.61 11.95
N GLN A 54 -7.89 6.84 11.53
CA GLN A 54 -7.59 7.87 10.54
C GLN A 54 -7.96 7.39 9.13
N SER A 55 -8.73 8.23 8.42
CA SER A 55 -9.01 8.07 7.00
C SER A 55 -8.25 9.13 6.19
N ARG A 56 -7.60 8.70 5.10
CA ARG A 56 -6.89 9.59 4.17
C ARG A 56 -6.92 9.05 2.75
N THR A 57 -7.04 9.93 1.77
CA THR A 57 -6.81 9.59 0.37
C THR A 57 -5.32 9.64 0.06
N VAL A 58 -4.78 8.57 -0.51
CA VAL A 58 -3.38 8.48 -0.94
C VAL A 58 -3.30 8.32 -2.44
N GLU A 59 -2.22 8.81 -3.01
CA GLU A 59 -1.90 8.63 -4.42
C GLU A 59 -0.94 7.45 -4.59
N LEU A 60 -1.24 6.62 -5.58
CA LEU A 60 -0.50 5.42 -5.92
C LEU A 60 0.03 5.48 -7.35
N VAL A 61 1.25 4.97 -7.51
CA VAL A 61 1.95 4.81 -8.79
C VAL A 61 2.26 3.34 -9.02
N ALA A 62 2.15 2.89 -10.27
CA ALA A 62 2.38 1.51 -10.64
C ALA A 62 3.87 1.13 -10.49
N PHE A 63 4.14 -0.12 -10.14
CA PHE A 63 5.49 -0.67 -10.31
C PHE A 63 5.88 -0.69 -11.79
N ALA A 64 7.16 -0.48 -12.06
CA ALA A 64 7.76 -0.56 -13.40
C ALA A 64 8.66 -1.81 -13.52
N GLY A 65 9.48 -1.89 -14.57
CA GLY A 65 10.34 -3.03 -14.83
C GLY A 65 9.55 -4.27 -15.22
N LYS A 66 9.96 -5.45 -14.75
CA LYS A 66 9.30 -6.73 -15.07
C LYS A 66 7.91 -6.89 -14.43
N ARG A 67 7.54 -6.02 -13.49
CA ARG A 67 6.27 -6.09 -12.75
C ARG A 67 6.06 -7.46 -12.10
N GLU A 68 7.11 -7.99 -11.50
CA GLU A 68 7.08 -9.21 -10.69
C GLU A 68 7.20 -8.83 -9.21
N VAL A 69 6.38 -9.44 -8.36
CA VAL A 69 6.28 -9.14 -6.93
C VAL A 69 6.55 -10.42 -6.13
N TYR A 70 7.61 -10.39 -5.34
CA TYR A 70 7.99 -11.47 -4.41
C TYR A 70 8.20 -10.90 -3.00
N GLY A 71 7.83 -11.66 -1.96
CA GLY A 71 7.92 -11.24 -0.56
C GLY A 71 6.62 -10.62 -0.04
N PHE A 72 6.70 -9.49 0.68
CA PHE A 72 5.57 -8.80 1.31
C PHE A 72 4.73 -9.71 2.22
N GLN A 73 3.44 -9.92 1.94
CA GLN A 73 2.60 -10.91 2.63
C GLN A 73 2.51 -12.24 1.86
N GLY A 74 3.28 -12.40 0.78
CA GLY A 74 3.29 -13.60 -0.05
C GLY A 74 2.04 -13.75 -0.91
N LYS A 75 1.29 -12.67 -1.17
CA LYS A 75 -0.01 -12.75 -1.88
C LYS A 75 0.12 -12.82 -3.40
N VAL A 76 1.24 -12.39 -3.97
CA VAL A 76 1.48 -12.42 -5.43
C VAL A 76 2.52 -13.47 -5.82
N MET A 77 3.74 -13.39 -5.28
CA MET A 77 4.83 -14.36 -5.50
C MET A 77 5.11 -14.71 -6.97
N GLY A 78 5.08 -13.70 -7.85
CA GLY A 78 5.25 -13.89 -9.28
C GLY A 78 4.90 -12.65 -10.09
N THR A 79 4.62 -12.85 -11.37
CA THR A 79 4.19 -11.79 -12.29
C THR A 79 2.81 -11.27 -11.91
N LEU A 80 2.66 -9.94 -11.96
CA LEU A 80 1.39 -9.25 -11.65
C LEU A 80 0.28 -9.53 -12.64
#